data_AF-A0A520HF06-F1
#
_entry.id   AF-A0A520HF06-F1
#
_cell.length_a   1.000
_cell.length_b   1.000
_cell.length_c   1.000
_cell.angle_alpha   90.00
_cell.angle_beta   90.00
_cell.angle_gamma   90.00
#
_symmetry.space_group_name_H-M   'P 1'
#
loop_
_entity.id
_entity.type
_entity.pdbx_description
1 polymer ?
#
loop_
_entity_poly.entity_id
_entity_poly.type
_entity_poly.pdbx_seq_one_letter_code
_entity_poly.pdbx_strand_id
1 'polypeptide(L)'
;MRTIDFSSWQTTLLTLFGLALVTAIGVGIRLVTMMTIQQRRERINRQINERLRTLIAAYKTLGGSFTGTLTVDPAHRRDLRRRGEAVPADAADVAIDTGSDRGRRIRDAVEAALSDIILLGTDEQVRLAVQAAGELAAGRPVPT
;
A
#
# COMPACT_ATOMS: atom_id res chain seq x y z
N MET A 1 37.57 66.98 21.40
CA MET A 1 38.51 65.97 20.86
C MET A 1 37.72 64.69 20.64
N ARG A 2 37.29 64.44 19.40
CA ARG A 2 36.50 63.26 18.99
C ARG A 2 37.39 62.39 18.13
N THR A 3 38.04 61.40 18.73
CA THR A 3 38.64 60.29 18.02
C THR A 3 37.59 59.18 17.97
N ILE A 4 36.79 59.16 16.91
CA ILE A 4 36.14 57.91 16.51
C ILE A 4 37.29 57.09 15.95
N ASP A 5 37.81 56.16 16.74
CA ASP A 5 38.91 55.30 16.34
C ASP A 5 38.50 54.47 15.13
N PHE A 6 39.05 54.80 13.96
CA PHE A 6 38.80 54.11 12.69
C PHE A 6 39.06 52.59 12.76
N SER A 7 39.91 52.16 13.70
CA SER A 7 40.20 50.75 14.00
C SER A 7 39.01 49.97 14.62
N SER A 8 38.21 50.64 15.47
CA SER A 8 37.10 50.01 16.19
C SER A 8 35.91 49.67 15.29
N TRP A 9 35.62 50.51 14.29
CA TRP A 9 34.53 50.26 13.35
C TRP A 9 34.89 49.17 12.34
N GLN A 10 36.14 49.13 11.87
CA GLN A 10 36.63 48.08 10.98
C GLN A 10 36.57 46.70 11.64
N THR A 11 37.01 46.59 12.90
CA THR A 11 36.95 45.33 13.67
C THR A 11 35.51 44.90 13.95
N THR A 12 34.62 45.83 14.29
CA THR A 12 33.19 45.56 14.46
C THR A 12 32.56 45.03 13.16
N LEU A 13 32.84 45.68 12.03
CA LEU A 13 32.37 45.23 10.71
C LEU A 13 32.93 43.86 10.34
N LEU A 14 34.22 43.61 10.60
CA LEU A 14 34.85 42.32 10.31
C LEU A 14 34.22 41.19 11.13
N THR A 15 33.89 41.47 12.40
CA THR A 15 33.27 40.50 13.31
C THR A 15 31.82 40.21 12.88
N LEU A 16 31.07 41.25 12.52
CA LEU A 16 29.71 41.12 11.99
C LEU A 16 29.71 40.32 10.68
N PHE A 17 30.67 40.61 9.79
CA PHE A 17 30.84 39.92 8.52
C PHE A 17 31.24 38.45 8.74
N GLY A 18 32.16 38.18 9.66
CA GLY A 18 32.54 36.81 10.02
C GLY A 18 31.36 36.01 10.56
N LEU A 19 30.54 36.60 11.44
CA LEU A 19 29.33 35.98 11.97
C LEU A 19 28.30 35.72 10.85
N ALA A 20 28.08 36.70 9.98
CA ALA A 20 27.18 36.57 8.84
C ALA A 20 27.65 35.46 7.89
N LEU A 21 28.96 35.38 7.61
CA LEU A 21 29.55 34.37 6.74
C LEU A 21 29.38 32.96 7.32
N VAL A 22 29.71 32.76 8.60
CA VAL A 22 29.53 31.46 9.27
C VAL A 22 28.06 31.04 9.28
N THR A 23 27.15 31.98 9.55
CA THR A 23 25.72 31.72 9.57
C THR A 23 25.19 31.38 8.17
N ALA A 24 25.61 32.14 7.14
CA ALA A 24 25.24 31.88 5.75
C ALA A 24 25.74 30.51 5.27
N ILE A 25 26.96 30.12 5.64
CA ILE A 25 27.51 28.78 5.35
C ILE A 25 26.66 27.71 6.05
N GLY A 26 26.35 27.87 7.34
CA GLY A 26 25.54 26.91 8.10
C GLY A 26 24.13 26.73 7.52
N VAL A 27 23.46 27.84 7.18
CA VAL A 27 22.14 27.81 6.53
C VAL A 27 22.24 27.18 5.14
N GLY A 28 23.27 27.50 4.36
CA GLY A 28 23.52 26.92 3.06
C GLY A 28 23.65 25.39 3.11
N ILE A 29 24.47 24.87 4.04
CA ILE A 29 24.61 23.42 4.28
C ILE A 29 23.27 22.80 4.67
N ARG A 30 22.51 23.44 5.57
CA ARG A 30 21.19 22.96 6.00
C ARG A 30 20.20 22.90 4.84
N LEU A 31 20.21 23.88 3.95
CA LEU A 31 19.34 23.89 2.76
C LEU A 31 19.70 22.78 1.78
N VAL A 32 20.99 22.60 1.47
CA VAL A 32 21.45 21.54 0.56
C VAL A 32 21.16 20.15 1.13
N THR A 33 21.42 19.94 2.42
CA THR A 33 21.10 18.66 3.09
C THR A 33 19.59 18.40 3.10
N MET A 34 18.77 19.41 3.39
CA MET A 34 17.32 19.27 3.33
C MET A 34 16.85 18.93 1.91
N MET A 35 17.33 19.64 0.89
CA MET A 35 16.93 19.41 -0.51
C MET A 35 17.30 18.00 -1.00
N THR A 36 18.51 17.53 -0.69
CA THR A 36 18.97 16.19 -1.10
C THR A 36 18.22 15.06 -0.37
N ILE A 37 17.90 15.25 0.90
CA ILE A 37 17.17 14.27 1.70
C ILE A 37 15.68 14.25 1.35
N GLN A 38 15.06 15.41 1.12
CA GLN A 38 13.65 15.53 0.76
C GLN A 38 13.32 14.73 -0.49
N GLN A 39 14.11 14.86 -1.55
CA GLN A 39 13.87 14.13 -2.81
C GLN A 39 13.87 12.61 -2.62
N ARG A 40 14.78 12.08 -1.78
CA ARG A 40 14.81 10.65 -1.45
C ARG A 40 13.62 10.23 -0.60
N ARG A 41 13.30 11.03 0.43
CA ARG A 41 12.18 10.75 1.35
C ARG A 41 10.83 10.79 0.64
N GLU A 42 10.61 11.71 -0.29
CA GLU A 42 9.36 11.80 -1.05
C GLU A 42 9.12 10.55 -1.91
N ARG A 43 10.15 10.04 -2.59
CA ARG A 43 10.03 8.80 -3.39
C ARG A 43 9.72 7.60 -2.51
N ILE A 44 10.45 7.44 -1.39
CA ILE A 44 10.25 6.33 -0.45
C ILE A 44 8.87 6.42 0.21
N ASN A 45 8.44 7.61 0.63
CA ASN A 45 7.12 7.80 1.25
C ASN A 45 5.98 7.52 0.27
N ARG A 46 6.11 7.90 -1.01
CA ARG A 46 5.13 7.54 -2.05
C ARG A 46 5.06 6.02 -2.21
N GLN A 47 6.19 5.35 -2.35
CA GLN A 47 6.25 3.89 -2.46
C GLN A 47 5.65 3.20 -1.24
N ILE A 48 5.96 3.66 -0.03
CA ILE A 48 5.38 3.11 1.21
C ILE A 48 3.87 3.30 1.20
N ASN A 49 3.36 4.48 0.86
CA ASN A 49 1.92 4.73 0.83
C ASN A 49 1.19 3.91 -0.25
N GLU A 50 1.79 3.73 -1.42
CA GLU A 50 1.24 2.87 -2.48
C GLU A 50 1.19 1.42 -2.01
N ARG A 51 2.30 0.91 -1.45
CA ARG A 51 2.35 -0.44 -0.85
C ARG A 51 1.32 -0.64 0.25
N LEU A 52 1.24 0.31 1.19
CA LEU A 52 0.27 0.28 2.29
C LEU A 52 -1.17 0.32 1.77
N ARG A 53 -1.47 1.14 0.75
CA ARG A 53 -2.79 1.20 0.14
C ARG A 53 -3.16 -0.16 -0.49
N THR A 54 -2.23 -0.78 -1.21
CA THR A 54 -2.43 -2.11 -1.79
C THR A 54 -2.65 -3.16 -0.72
N LEU A 55 -1.82 -3.19 0.34
CA LEU A 55 -1.97 -4.12 1.45
C LEU A 55 -3.27 -3.91 2.23
N ILE A 56 -3.70 -2.65 2.47
CA ILE A 56 -4.98 -2.34 3.11
C ILE A 56 -6.15 -2.77 2.23
N ALA A 57 -6.05 -2.60 0.90
CA ALA A 57 -7.06 -3.08 -0.03
C ALA A 57 -7.16 -4.60 0.03
N ALA A 58 -6.04 -5.32 -0.02
CA ALA A 58 -5.97 -6.77 0.10
C ALA A 58 -6.51 -7.28 1.46
N TYR A 59 -6.15 -6.62 2.55
CA TYR A 59 -6.69 -6.92 3.88
C TYR A 59 -8.19 -6.66 3.95
N LYS A 60 -8.68 -5.57 3.33
CA LYS A 60 -10.09 -5.22 3.30
C LYS A 60 -10.91 -6.15 2.41
N THR A 61 -10.36 -6.65 1.31
CA THR A 61 -11.02 -7.69 0.49
C THR A 61 -11.09 -9.00 1.25
N LEU A 62 -10.06 -9.33 2.04
CA LEU A 62 -10.03 -10.52 2.88
C LEU A 62 -11.01 -10.40 4.07
N GLY A 63 -11.04 -9.26 4.77
CA GLY A 63 -11.92 -9.00 5.91
C GLY A 63 -13.32 -8.49 5.53
N GLY A 64 -13.59 -8.09 4.30
CA GLY A 64 -14.85 -7.47 3.87
C GLY A 64 -16.09 -8.39 3.96
N SER A 65 -15.90 -9.65 4.31
CA SER A 65 -16.97 -10.61 4.62
C SER A 65 -17.52 -10.49 6.04
N PHE A 66 -17.12 -9.51 6.85
CA PHE A 66 -17.51 -9.43 8.27
C PHE A 66 -19.03 -9.38 8.54
N THR A 67 -19.89 -9.33 7.50
CA THR A 67 -21.36 -9.49 7.62
C THR A 67 -21.93 -10.83 7.10
N GLY A 68 -21.08 -11.78 6.71
CA GLY A 68 -21.49 -13.13 6.33
C GLY A 68 -20.29 -13.97 5.87
N THR A 69 -20.11 -15.13 6.50
CA THR A 69 -19.15 -16.20 6.14
C THR A 69 -18.66 -16.14 4.70
N LEU A 70 -17.41 -15.71 4.45
CA LEU A 70 -16.76 -15.84 3.12
C LEU A 70 -16.35 -17.29 2.88
N THR A 71 -17.31 -18.20 2.83
CA THR A 71 -17.06 -19.50 2.19
C THR A 71 -16.96 -19.24 0.69
N VAL A 72 -15.73 -19.03 0.19
CA VAL A 72 -15.46 -18.94 -1.24
C VAL A 72 -15.62 -20.33 -1.83
N ASP A 73 -16.69 -20.56 -2.58
CA ASP A 73 -16.94 -21.82 -3.27
C ASP A 73 -15.97 -21.95 -4.47
N PRO A 74 -15.11 -22.97 -4.51
CA PRO A 74 -14.13 -23.18 -5.59
C PRO A 74 -14.75 -23.69 -6.90
N ALA A 75 -16.08 -23.90 -6.95
CA ALA A 75 -16.75 -24.49 -8.10
C ALA A 75 -16.45 -23.76 -9.42
N HIS A 76 -16.02 -24.54 -10.42
CA HIS A 76 -15.73 -24.03 -11.75
C HIS A 76 -17.04 -23.70 -12.49
N ARG A 77 -17.02 -22.79 -13.48
CA ARG A 77 -18.22 -22.40 -14.27
C ARG A 77 -18.94 -23.61 -14.90
N ARG A 78 -18.21 -24.71 -15.11
CA ARG A 78 -18.72 -25.99 -15.61
C ARG A 78 -19.54 -26.75 -14.57
N ASP A 79 -19.15 -26.71 -13.31
CA ASP A 79 -19.83 -27.42 -12.21
C ASP A 79 -21.09 -26.66 -11.76
N LEU A 80 -21.04 -25.33 -11.80
CA LEU A 80 -22.23 -24.49 -11.58
C LEU A 80 -23.27 -24.67 -12.69
N ARG A 81 -22.85 -24.82 -13.96
CA ARG A 81 -23.74 -25.15 -15.08
C ARG A 81 -24.41 -26.52 -14.92
N ARG A 82 -23.66 -27.55 -14.50
CA ARG A 82 -24.24 -28.89 -14.21
C ARG A 82 -25.25 -28.88 -13.07
N ARG A 83 -25.09 -28.02 -12.06
CA ARG A 83 -26.06 -27.85 -10.97
C ARG A 83 -27.33 -27.11 -11.41
N GLY A 84 -27.21 -26.21 -12.41
CA GLY A 84 -28.35 -25.46 -12.95
C GLY A 84 -29.29 -26.25 -13.84
N GLU A 85 -28.81 -27.31 -14.49
CA GLU A 85 -29.62 -28.20 -15.33
C GLU A 85 -30.70 -28.98 -14.57
N ALA A 86 -30.68 -28.99 -13.22
CA ALA A 86 -31.66 -29.67 -12.38
C ALA A 86 -32.84 -28.78 -11.89
N VAL A 87 -32.87 -27.50 -12.26
CA VAL A 87 -33.85 -26.49 -11.79
C VAL A 87 -34.56 -25.85 -13.01
N PRO A 88 -35.84 -25.44 -12.93
CA PRO A 88 -36.55 -24.87 -14.09
C PRO A 88 -35.81 -23.68 -14.72
N ALA A 89 -35.61 -23.76 -16.05
CA ALA A 89 -34.62 -22.98 -16.80
C ALA A 89 -34.72 -21.46 -16.66
N ASP A 90 -35.92 -20.87 -16.60
CA ASP A 90 -36.08 -19.41 -16.67
C ASP A 90 -35.74 -18.66 -15.37
N ALA A 91 -35.88 -19.28 -14.20
CA ALA A 91 -35.54 -18.68 -12.91
C ALA A 91 -34.15 -19.11 -12.41
N ALA A 92 -33.72 -20.31 -12.80
CA ALA A 92 -32.41 -20.87 -12.46
C ALA A 92 -31.28 -20.12 -13.17
N ASP A 93 -31.41 -19.83 -14.48
CA ASP A 93 -30.32 -19.17 -15.23
C ASP A 93 -30.02 -17.77 -14.67
N VAL A 94 -31.03 -16.98 -14.32
CA VAL A 94 -30.83 -15.62 -13.76
C VAL A 94 -30.25 -15.66 -12.34
N ALA A 95 -30.68 -16.59 -11.49
CA ALA A 95 -30.17 -16.74 -10.13
C ALA A 95 -28.75 -17.33 -10.10
N ILE A 96 -28.43 -18.25 -11.02
CA ILE A 96 -27.11 -18.86 -11.15
C ILE A 96 -26.12 -17.88 -11.77
N ASP A 97 -26.52 -17.11 -12.78
CA ASP A 97 -25.66 -16.08 -13.37
C ASP A 97 -25.30 -15.02 -12.32
N THR A 98 -26.28 -14.52 -11.56
CA THR A 98 -26.04 -13.52 -10.50
C THR A 98 -25.23 -14.04 -9.31
N GLY A 99 -25.49 -15.28 -8.87
CA GLY A 99 -24.76 -15.92 -7.77
C GLY A 99 -23.34 -16.34 -8.16
N SER A 100 -23.17 -16.92 -9.35
CA SER A 100 -21.87 -17.33 -9.88
C SER A 100 -20.98 -16.14 -10.22
N ASP A 101 -21.55 -15.05 -10.74
CA ASP A 101 -20.82 -13.80 -10.96
C ASP A 101 -20.37 -13.16 -9.65
N ARG A 102 -21.18 -13.23 -8.59
CA ARG A 102 -20.77 -12.75 -7.27
C ARG A 102 -19.64 -13.60 -6.69
N GLY A 103 -19.76 -14.92 -6.71
CA GLY A 103 -18.72 -15.84 -6.22
C GLY A 103 -17.41 -15.67 -6.99
N ARG A 104 -17.49 -15.56 -8.32
CA ARG A 104 -16.35 -15.31 -9.19
C ARG A 104 -15.68 -13.97 -8.90
N ARG A 105 -16.43 -12.88 -8.78
CA ARG A 105 -15.88 -11.55 -8.44
C ARG A 105 -15.15 -11.55 -7.09
N ILE A 106 -15.71 -12.25 -6.11
CA ILE A 106 -15.08 -12.39 -4.78
C ILE A 106 -13.78 -13.19 -4.90
N ARG A 107 -13.81 -14.33 -5.62
CA ARG A 107 -12.60 -15.15 -5.83
C ARG A 107 -11.51 -14.37 -6.56
N ASP A 108 -11.83 -13.72 -7.68
CA ASP A 108 -10.87 -12.96 -8.48
C ASP A 108 -10.28 -11.78 -7.65
N ALA A 109 -11.08 -11.15 -6.77
CA ALA A 109 -10.60 -10.13 -5.85
C ALA A 109 -9.69 -10.69 -4.73
N VAL A 110 -9.99 -11.87 -4.20
CA VAL A 110 -9.15 -12.57 -3.21
C VAL A 110 -7.83 -13.04 -3.84
N GLU A 111 -7.86 -13.59 -5.05
CA GLU A 111 -6.65 -13.99 -5.79
C GLU A 111 -5.74 -12.78 -6.06
N ALA A 112 -6.32 -11.63 -6.45
CA ALA A 112 -5.57 -10.39 -6.60
C ALA A 112 -4.96 -9.93 -5.26
N ALA A 113 -5.73 -9.97 -4.19
CA ALA A 113 -5.27 -9.60 -2.85
C ALA A 113 -4.14 -10.51 -2.32
N LEU A 114 -4.23 -11.82 -2.53
CA LEU A 114 -3.18 -12.76 -2.18
C LEU A 114 -1.91 -12.52 -3.00
N SER A 115 -2.06 -12.24 -4.29
CA SER A 115 -0.93 -11.88 -5.17
C SER A 115 -0.23 -10.60 -4.69
N ASP A 116 -1.01 -9.61 -4.28
CA ASP A 116 -0.50 -8.36 -3.73
C ASP A 116 0.25 -8.58 -2.40
N ILE A 117 -0.29 -9.41 -1.51
CA ILE A 117 0.39 -9.74 -0.25
C ILE A 117 1.68 -10.53 -0.50
N ILE A 118 1.69 -11.47 -1.45
CA ILE A 118 2.89 -12.24 -1.80
C ILE A 118 3.98 -11.33 -2.38
N LEU A 119 3.62 -10.33 -3.19
CA LEU A 119 4.59 -9.45 -3.84
C LEU A 119 5.10 -8.32 -2.91
N LEU A 120 4.25 -7.82 -2.01
CA LEU A 120 4.50 -6.56 -1.30
C LEU A 120 4.48 -6.70 0.24
N GLY A 121 4.06 -7.85 0.77
CA GLY A 121 3.93 -8.11 2.20
C GLY A 121 5.25 -8.39 2.90
N THR A 122 5.18 -8.51 4.23
CA THR A 122 6.30 -8.98 5.06
C THR A 122 6.45 -10.50 4.97
N ASP A 123 7.60 -11.06 5.36
CA ASP A 123 7.86 -12.51 5.31
C ASP A 123 6.74 -13.35 5.97
N GLU A 124 6.21 -12.85 7.09
CA GLU A 124 5.10 -13.47 7.80
C GLU A 124 3.79 -13.45 6.97
N GLN A 125 3.47 -12.30 6.38
CA GLN A 125 2.28 -12.13 5.54
C GLN A 125 2.37 -12.98 4.27
N VAL A 126 3.55 -13.06 3.65
CA VAL A 126 3.81 -13.93 2.49
C VAL A 126 3.62 -15.39 2.87
N ARG A 127 4.14 -15.85 4.02
CA ARG A 127 3.97 -17.24 4.46
C ARG A 127 2.49 -17.61 4.62
N LEU A 128 1.70 -16.75 5.26
CA LEU A 128 0.26 -16.95 5.44
C LEU A 128 -0.49 -16.91 4.11
N ALA A 129 -0.15 -15.96 3.22
CA ALA A 129 -0.79 -15.84 1.91
C ALA A 129 -0.49 -17.04 0.99
N VAL A 130 0.74 -17.59 1.03
CA VAL A 130 1.09 -18.80 0.28
C VAL A 130 0.31 -20.01 0.78
N GLN A 131 0.13 -20.15 2.09
CA GLN A 131 -0.70 -21.22 2.65
C GLN A 131 -2.16 -21.08 2.19
N ALA A 132 -2.75 -19.89 2.33
CA ALA A 132 -4.12 -19.62 1.92
C ALA A 132 -4.34 -19.83 0.41
N ALA A 133 -3.37 -19.40 -0.43
CA ALA A 133 -3.41 -19.64 -1.87
C ALA A 133 -3.35 -21.14 -2.21
N GLY A 134 -2.55 -21.92 -1.47
CA GLY A 134 -2.50 -23.38 -1.61
C GLY A 134 -3.80 -24.06 -1.24
N GLU A 135 -4.47 -23.61 -0.17
CA GLU A 135 -5.77 -24.13 0.25
C GLU A 135 -6.87 -23.80 -0.78
N LEU A 136 -6.86 -22.58 -1.33
CA LEU A 136 -7.78 -22.15 -2.39
C LEU A 136 -7.58 -22.94 -3.68
N ALA A 137 -6.32 -23.19 -4.08
CA ALA A 137 -5.98 -24.01 -5.25
C ALA A 137 -6.38 -25.48 -5.07
N ALA A 138 -6.35 -26.00 -3.84
CA ALA A 138 -6.81 -27.35 -3.50
C ALA A 138 -8.35 -27.48 -3.45
N GLY A 139 -9.08 -26.39 -3.73
CA GLY A 139 -10.54 -26.37 -3.67
C GLY A 139 -11.08 -26.51 -2.25
N ARG A 140 -10.32 -26.08 -1.25
CA ARG A 140 -10.78 -26.05 0.14
C ARG A 140 -11.28 -24.63 0.46
N PRO A 141 -12.41 -24.50 1.18
CA PRO A 141 -12.81 -23.19 1.67
C PRO A 141 -11.72 -22.70 2.63
N VAL A 142 -11.16 -21.52 2.35
CA VAL A 142 -10.15 -20.89 3.20
C VAL A 142 -10.88 -20.22 4.36
N PRO A 143 -10.72 -20.70 5.60
CA PRO A 143 -11.18 -19.96 6.77
C PRO A 143 -10.18 -18.84 7.05
N THR A 144 -10.64 -17.59 7.03
CA THR A 144 -9.89 -16.42 7.49
C THR A 144 -10.08 -16.19 8.98
#